data_AF-A0A9P6L8Y2-F1
#
_entry.id   AF-A0A9P6L8Y2-F1
#
_cell.length_a   1.000
_cell.length_b   1.000
_cell.length_c   1.000
_cell.angle_alpha   90.00
_cell.angle_beta   90.00
_cell.angle_gamma   90.00
#
_symmetry.space_group_name_H-M   'P 1'
#
loop_
_entity.id
_entity.type
_entity.pdbx_description
1 polymer ?
#
loop_
_entity_poly.entity_id
_entity_poly.type
_entity_poly.pdbx_seq_one_letter_code
_entity_poly.pdbx_strand_id
1 'polypeptide(L)'
;MNCGNCERKQRQFYCENCLREHLRDKRARIQLASSERDEHITKASRALEVMRPTTLRRADVVRQQQAVDVVLEGLEQLRKKNEATKERIQTLQRSLSSRRVTLATAKSTFIGATPALNGLPPPPTFLESNISKDSQQLAALSDTITRARVGLIQELVEVFDVVQVGGRPAVGGMKGAKGEWSIGGLILPVPGDVRRYPSQYINAAVTHTIHFINLLSFYLGVKLPFEIQWTGNGLGVGAPMIGASSGADSGGWSKWSKKHPLQLSSDQSGPATSSPIPTNAISTGQDLRSSVSISPESPVDSSILHSKMMSASTTPVMVEHPTTLMEPNYSGDLANDSFTTAFAMLLYNVCYLAYTQSVDIPLSQAGDALSNLWAVCCSSDLGRRSHATTPILPPPTPQTFPLDFPQLLQATTASPTRLRPIKSSKRHGKRRGSTIVEEEEGWDLMNDVAA
;
A
#
# COMPACT_ATOMS: atom_id res chain seq x y z
N MET A 1 34.53 -65.71 8.25
CA MET A 1 33.30 -65.74 9.06
C MET A 1 32.25 -66.51 8.26
N ASN A 2 31.33 -67.23 8.87
CA ASN A 2 30.28 -67.92 8.10
C ASN A 2 29.21 -66.91 7.70
N CYS A 3 28.71 -66.97 6.48
CA CYS A 3 27.53 -66.17 6.10
C CYS A 3 26.36 -66.56 7.01
N GLY A 4 25.77 -65.61 7.73
CA GLY A 4 24.71 -65.91 8.71
C GLY A 4 23.40 -66.47 8.12
N ASN A 5 23.30 -66.59 6.79
CA ASN A 5 22.07 -67.02 6.10
C ASN A 5 22.22 -68.36 5.35
N CYS A 6 23.42 -68.69 4.85
CA CYS A 6 23.70 -69.96 4.15
C CYS A 6 24.91 -70.72 4.71
N GLU A 7 25.50 -70.21 5.79
CA GLU A 7 26.62 -70.77 6.55
C GLU A 7 27.95 -70.99 5.77
N ARG A 8 28.01 -70.58 4.50
CA ARG A 8 29.26 -70.67 3.71
C ARG A 8 30.36 -69.77 4.30
N LYS A 9 31.57 -70.31 4.46
CA LYS A 9 32.76 -69.58 4.90
C LYS A 9 33.16 -68.53 3.86
N GLN A 10 32.94 -67.26 4.15
CA GLN A 10 33.36 -66.15 3.30
C GLN A 10 34.06 -65.07 4.13
N ARG A 11 34.79 -64.17 3.44
CA ARG A 11 35.44 -63.02 4.09
C ARG A 11 34.44 -61.92 4.47
N GLN A 12 33.25 -61.90 3.85
CA GLN A 12 32.17 -60.92 4.09
C GLN A 12 31.02 -61.55 4.90
N PHE A 13 30.25 -60.73 5.64
CA PHE A 13 29.15 -61.17 6.53
C PHE A 13 27.98 -61.85 5.79
N TYR A 14 27.75 -61.51 4.52
CA TYR A 14 26.78 -62.15 3.63
C TYR A 14 27.44 -62.56 2.33
N CYS A 15 27.04 -63.70 1.76
CA CYS A 15 27.47 -64.06 0.42
C CYS A 15 26.64 -63.33 -0.64
N GLU A 16 27.20 -63.16 -1.84
CA GLU A 16 26.54 -62.49 -2.96
C GLU A 16 25.15 -63.06 -3.27
N ASN A 17 25.00 -64.39 -3.20
CA ASN A 17 23.72 -65.06 -3.45
C ASN A 17 22.67 -64.70 -2.40
N CYS A 18 23.03 -64.68 -1.12
CA CYS A 18 22.10 -64.30 -0.04
C CYS A 18 21.71 -62.83 -0.14
N LEU A 19 22.64 -61.94 -0.49
CA LEU A 19 22.33 -60.52 -0.68
C LEU A 19 21.38 -60.31 -1.87
N ARG A 20 21.61 -61.01 -2.99
CA ARG A 20 20.72 -60.96 -4.16
C ARG A 20 19.30 -61.44 -3.82
N GLU A 21 19.19 -62.50 -3.02
CA GLU A 21 17.88 -63.02 -2.59
C GLU A 21 17.15 -62.03 -1.66
N HIS A 22 17.83 -61.48 -0.65
CA HIS A 22 17.25 -60.44 0.22
C HIS A 22 16.78 -59.20 -0.55
N LEU A 23 17.54 -58.77 -1.56
CA LEU A 23 17.15 -57.65 -2.42
C LEU A 23 15.94 -58.00 -3.31
N ARG A 24 15.83 -59.24 -3.79
CA ARG A 24 14.64 -59.73 -4.53
C ARG A 24 13.41 -59.74 -3.63
N ASP A 25 13.51 -60.31 -2.44
CA ASP A 25 12.42 -60.34 -1.46
C ASP A 25 11.96 -58.94 -1.07
N LYS A 26 12.91 -58.03 -0.82
CA LYS A 26 12.57 -56.64 -0.48
C LYS A 26 11.85 -55.94 -1.64
N ARG A 27 12.29 -56.16 -2.89
CA ARG A 27 11.60 -55.62 -4.08
C ARG A 27 10.20 -56.22 -4.23
N ALA A 28 10.04 -57.52 -4.03
CA ALA A 28 8.74 -58.19 -4.09
C ALA A 28 7.77 -57.63 -3.03
N ARG A 29 8.25 -57.41 -1.79
CA ARG A 29 7.45 -56.79 -0.72
C ARG A 29 7.05 -55.35 -1.05
N ILE A 30 7.97 -54.55 -1.62
CA ILE A 30 7.66 -53.19 -2.06
C ILE A 30 6.61 -53.21 -3.18
N GLN A 31 6.73 -54.13 -4.13
CA GLN A 31 5.74 -54.28 -5.21
C GLN A 31 4.36 -54.66 -4.68
N LEU A 32 4.28 -55.63 -3.75
CA LEU A 32 3.01 -55.99 -3.11
C LEU A 32 2.38 -54.80 -2.39
N ALA A 33 3.13 -54.11 -1.53
CA ALA A 33 2.64 -52.94 -0.81
C ALA A 33 2.22 -51.81 -1.77
N SER A 34 2.92 -51.64 -2.90
CA SER A 34 2.53 -50.66 -3.91
C SER A 34 1.20 -51.00 -4.58
N SER A 35 0.97 -52.29 -4.89
CA SER A 35 -0.28 -52.78 -5.46
C SER A 35 -1.46 -52.61 -4.50
N GLU A 36 -1.28 -52.97 -3.23
CA GLU A 36 -2.31 -52.81 -2.20
C GLU A 36 -2.68 -51.31 -2.02
N ARG A 37 -1.67 -50.44 -1.97
CA ARG A 37 -1.88 -48.98 -1.93
C ARG A 37 -2.69 -48.50 -3.14
N ASP A 38 -2.33 -48.94 -4.34
CA ASP A 38 -3.03 -48.53 -5.57
C ASP A 38 -4.48 -49.05 -5.61
N GLU A 39 -4.74 -50.26 -5.08
CA GLU A 39 -6.10 -50.77 -4.89
C GLU A 39 -6.91 -49.90 -3.91
N HIS A 40 -6.31 -49.53 -2.78
CA HIS A 40 -6.93 -48.63 -1.81
C HIS A 40 -7.23 -47.25 -2.41
N ILE A 41 -6.29 -46.68 -3.18
CA ILE A 41 -6.50 -45.41 -3.89
C ILE A 41 -7.66 -45.55 -4.87
N THR A 42 -7.67 -46.61 -5.67
CA THR A 42 -8.74 -46.85 -6.66
C THR A 42 -10.11 -46.98 -5.99
N LYS A 43 -10.18 -47.69 -4.85
CA LYS A 43 -11.40 -47.84 -4.07
C LYS A 43 -11.87 -46.49 -3.49
N ALA A 44 -10.96 -45.69 -2.96
CA ALA A 44 -11.26 -44.35 -2.45
C ALA A 44 -11.73 -43.41 -3.57
N SER A 45 -11.06 -43.42 -4.73
CA SER A 45 -11.45 -42.63 -5.91
C SER A 45 -12.86 -42.96 -6.38
N ARG A 46 -13.22 -44.25 -6.49
CA ARG A 46 -14.60 -44.66 -6.84
C ARG A 46 -15.63 -44.19 -5.81
N ALA A 47 -15.32 -44.28 -4.52
CA ALA A 47 -16.21 -43.79 -3.47
C ALA A 47 -16.44 -42.27 -3.57
N LEU A 48 -15.38 -41.51 -3.87
CA LEU A 48 -15.45 -40.06 -4.09
C LEU A 48 -16.26 -39.69 -5.34
N GLU A 49 -16.13 -40.46 -6.43
CA GLU A 49 -16.92 -40.24 -7.65
C GLU A 49 -18.42 -40.36 -7.41
N VAL A 50 -18.84 -41.34 -6.60
CA VAL A 50 -20.26 -41.51 -6.21
C VAL A 50 -20.77 -40.31 -5.40
N MET A 51 -19.91 -39.72 -4.55
CA MET A 51 -20.29 -38.55 -3.72
C MET A 51 -20.20 -37.20 -4.47
N ARG A 52 -19.51 -37.15 -5.61
CA ARG A 52 -19.23 -35.91 -6.35
C ARG A 52 -20.50 -35.15 -6.77
N PRO A 53 -21.55 -35.78 -7.34
CA PRO A 53 -22.76 -35.07 -7.75
C PRO A 53 -23.49 -34.40 -6.57
N THR A 54 -23.55 -35.07 -5.42
CA THR A 54 -24.18 -34.53 -4.21
C THR A 54 -23.39 -33.34 -3.67
N THR A 55 -22.05 -33.43 -3.69
CA THR A 55 -21.17 -32.34 -3.27
C THR A 55 -21.30 -31.12 -4.18
N LEU A 56 -21.36 -31.34 -5.50
CA LEU A 56 -21.59 -30.25 -6.48
C LEU A 56 -22.96 -29.60 -6.27
N ARG A 57 -24.03 -30.38 -6.09
CA ARG A 57 -25.36 -29.82 -5.81
C ARG A 57 -25.39 -28.99 -4.54
N ARG A 58 -24.74 -29.45 -3.47
CA ARG A 58 -24.63 -28.67 -2.22
C ARG A 58 -23.86 -27.37 -2.44
N ALA A 59 -22.75 -27.42 -3.18
CA ALA A 59 -21.99 -26.23 -3.53
C ALA A 59 -22.81 -25.24 -4.37
N ASP A 60 -23.60 -25.73 -5.32
CA ASP A 60 -24.46 -24.88 -6.15
C ASP A 60 -25.60 -24.24 -5.34
N VAL A 61 -26.22 -24.97 -4.41
CA VAL A 61 -27.23 -24.42 -3.49
C VAL A 61 -26.63 -23.32 -2.61
N VAL A 62 -25.43 -23.56 -2.04
CA VAL A 62 -24.75 -22.54 -1.23
C VAL A 62 -24.41 -21.31 -2.08
N ARG A 63 -23.94 -21.50 -3.32
CA ARG A 63 -23.67 -20.38 -4.25
C ARG A 63 -24.93 -19.58 -4.57
N GLN A 64 -26.04 -20.26 -4.82
CA GLN A 64 -27.33 -19.60 -5.08
C GLN A 64 -27.84 -18.85 -3.84
N GLN A 65 -27.70 -19.43 -2.65
CA GLN A 65 -28.08 -18.77 -1.40
C GLN A 65 -27.26 -17.49 -1.19
N GLN A 66 -25.94 -17.55 -1.36
CA GLN A 66 -25.06 -16.37 -1.29
C GLN A 66 -25.47 -15.28 -2.30
N ALA A 67 -25.86 -15.66 -3.52
CA ALA A 67 -26.32 -14.70 -4.51
C ALA A 67 -27.65 -14.02 -4.09
N VAL A 68 -28.57 -14.77 -3.47
CA VAL A 68 -29.81 -14.22 -2.90
C VAL A 68 -29.51 -13.25 -1.76
N ASP A 69 -28.59 -13.62 -0.85
CA ASP A 69 -28.22 -12.78 0.29
C ASP A 69 -27.61 -11.44 -0.17
N VAL A 70 -26.73 -11.46 -1.18
CA VAL A 70 -26.15 -10.25 -1.78
C VAL A 70 -27.23 -9.36 -2.41
N VAL A 71 -28.23 -9.93 -3.09
CA VAL A 71 -29.35 -9.17 -3.67
C VAL A 71 -30.23 -8.56 -2.57
N LEU A 72 -30.49 -9.30 -1.49
CA LEU A 72 -31.27 -8.81 -0.34
C LEU A 72 -30.55 -7.65 0.36
N GLU A 73 -29.24 -7.76 0.58
CA GLU A 73 -28.43 -6.69 1.14
C GLU A 73 -28.45 -5.44 0.22
N GLY A 74 -28.31 -5.65 -1.10
CA GLY A 74 -28.43 -4.58 -2.09
C GLY A 74 -29.79 -3.87 -2.05
N LEU A 75 -30.88 -4.61 -1.88
CA LEU A 75 -32.22 -4.04 -1.72
C LEU A 75 -32.37 -3.22 -0.43
N GLU A 76 -31.81 -3.70 0.68
CA GLU A 76 -31.81 -2.95 1.94
C GLU A 76 -31.01 -1.64 1.82
N GLN A 77 -29.82 -1.70 1.21
CA GLN A 77 -29.01 -0.52 0.94
C GLN A 77 -29.74 0.50 0.04
N LEU A 78 -30.44 0.02 -1.00
CA LEU A 78 -31.25 0.89 -1.88
C LEU A 78 -32.43 1.51 -1.13
N ARG A 79 -33.09 0.77 -0.24
CA ARG A 79 -34.15 1.32 0.63
C ARG A 79 -33.62 2.42 1.54
N LYS A 80 -32.48 2.20 2.20
CA LYS A 80 -31.81 3.21 3.04
C LYS A 80 -31.44 4.46 2.25
N LYS A 81 -30.88 4.30 1.04
CA LYS A 81 -30.54 5.41 0.15
C LYS A 81 -31.78 6.20 -0.29
N ASN A 82 -32.87 5.51 -0.64
CA ASN A 82 -34.13 6.16 -1.00
C ASN A 82 -34.76 6.93 0.18
N GLU A 83 -34.64 6.43 1.40
CA GLU A 83 -35.13 7.16 2.57
C GLU A 83 -34.27 8.41 2.85
N ALA A 84 -32.95 8.27 2.78
CA ALA A 84 -32.04 9.41 2.92
C ALA A 84 -32.25 10.49 1.84
N THR A 85 -32.57 10.11 0.59
CA THR A 85 -32.87 11.09 -0.46
C THR A 85 -34.20 11.79 -0.22
N LYS A 86 -35.24 11.09 0.27
CA LYS A 86 -36.50 11.73 0.68
C LYS A 86 -36.29 12.72 1.82
N GLU A 87 -35.53 12.35 2.86
CA GLU A 87 -35.21 13.25 3.97
C GLU A 87 -34.44 14.50 3.51
N ARG A 88 -33.48 14.31 2.58
CA ARG A 88 -32.76 15.43 1.97
C ARG A 88 -33.69 16.35 1.19
N ILE A 89 -34.61 15.81 0.40
CA ILE A 89 -35.61 16.60 -0.34
C ILE A 89 -36.49 17.38 0.64
N GLN A 90 -37.00 16.74 1.70
CA GLN A 90 -37.79 17.43 2.72
C GLN A 90 -37.00 18.56 3.39
N THR A 91 -35.72 18.33 3.71
CA THR A 91 -34.84 19.33 4.30
C THR A 91 -34.63 20.52 3.36
N LEU A 92 -34.40 20.27 2.07
CA LEU A 92 -34.28 21.31 1.06
C LEU A 92 -35.58 22.11 0.88
N GLN A 93 -36.72 21.43 0.89
CA GLN A 93 -38.04 22.10 0.83
C GLN A 93 -38.27 23.01 2.04
N ARG A 94 -37.94 22.56 3.27
CA ARG A 94 -37.99 23.39 4.49
C ARG A 94 -37.02 24.57 4.43
N SER A 95 -35.82 24.37 3.89
CA SER A 95 -34.85 25.45 3.72
C SER A 95 -35.32 26.49 2.70
N LEU A 96 -35.88 26.05 1.56
CA LEU A 96 -36.42 26.94 0.54
C LEU A 96 -37.64 27.71 1.06
N SER A 97 -38.55 27.08 1.80
CA SER A 97 -39.69 27.78 2.40
C SER A 97 -39.23 28.81 3.43
N SER A 98 -38.28 28.45 4.30
CA SER A 98 -37.66 29.38 5.26
C SER A 98 -37.01 30.58 4.55
N ARG A 99 -36.18 30.36 3.52
CA ARG A 99 -35.56 31.44 2.73
C ARG A 99 -36.58 32.33 2.03
N ARG A 100 -37.66 31.75 1.49
CA ARG A 100 -38.75 32.54 0.87
C ARG A 100 -39.43 33.43 1.91
N VAL A 101 -39.67 32.94 3.12
CA VAL A 101 -40.20 33.75 4.24
C VAL A 101 -39.21 34.85 4.61
N THR A 102 -37.93 34.54 4.84
CA THR A 102 -36.89 35.54 5.17
C THR A 102 -36.75 36.61 4.10
N LEU A 103 -36.75 36.23 2.81
CA LEU A 103 -36.69 37.19 1.70
C LEU A 103 -37.97 38.02 1.61
N ALA A 104 -39.15 37.45 1.87
CA ALA A 104 -40.39 38.21 1.93
C ALA A 104 -40.38 39.23 3.07
N THR A 105 -39.88 38.86 4.26
CA THR A 105 -39.68 39.76 5.40
C THR A 105 -38.65 40.85 5.10
N ALA A 106 -37.50 40.51 4.52
CA ALA A 106 -36.49 41.49 4.15
C ALA A 106 -37.01 42.45 3.07
N LYS A 107 -37.75 41.93 2.09
CA LYS A 107 -38.39 42.72 1.03
C LYS A 107 -39.46 43.66 1.59
N SER A 108 -40.26 43.24 2.58
CA SER A 108 -41.23 44.13 3.23
C SER A 108 -40.55 45.21 4.07
N THR A 109 -39.43 44.91 4.75
CA THR A 109 -38.61 45.94 5.44
C THR A 109 -38.01 46.94 4.46
N PHE A 110 -37.51 46.48 3.30
CA PHE A 110 -36.88 47.34 2.31
C PHE A 110 -37.90 48.22 1.56
N ILE A 111 -39.05 47.66 1.18
CA ILE A 111 -40.11 48.41 0.47
C ILE A 111 -40.87 49.36 1.42
N GLY A 112 -40.97 49.03 2.72
CA GLY A 112 -41.57 49.91 3.72
C GLY A 112 -40.78 51.19 4.01
N ALA A 113 -39.51 51.28 3.61
CA ALA A 113 -38.64 52.43 3.82
C ALA A 113 -38.65 53.46 2.67
N THR A 114 -39.45 53.25 1.61
CA THR A 114 -39.56 54.19 0.49
C THR A 114 -40.99 54.69 0.26
N PRO A 115 -41.45 55.65 1.09
CA PRO A 115 -42.26 56.73 0.58
C PRO A 115 -41.46 58.04 0.73
N ALA A 116 -41.28 58.73 -0.39
CA ALA A 116 -40.61 60.02 -0.56
C ALA A 116 -39.08 60.00 -0.56
N LEU A 117 -38.48 60.04 -1.76
CA LEU A 117 -37.77 61.23 -2.23
C LEU A 117 -37.19 61.04 -3.63
N ASN A 118 -37.70 61.86 -4.55
CA ASN A 118 -37.00 62.26 -5.74
C ASN A 118 -35.61 62.82 -5.37
N GLY A 119 -34.54 62.25 -5.92
CA GLY A 119 -33.38 63.05 -6.36
C GLY A 119 -32.15 63.22 -5.45
N LEU A 120 -31.84 62.33 -4.50
CA LEU A 120 -30.50 62.35 -3.84
C LEU A 120 -29.78 60.99 -3.95
N PRO A 121 -28.45 60.97 -4.14
CA PRO A 121 -27.67 59.74 -4.30
C PRO A 121 -27.63 58.95 -2.98
N PRO A 122 -27.81 57.62 -3.00
CA PRO A 122 -27.74 56.81 -1.80
C PRO A 122 -26.29 56.73 -1.28
N PRO A 123 -26.04 56.74 0.05
CA PRO A 123 -24.70 56.57 0.59
C PRO A 123 -24.29 55.08 0.52
N PRO A 124 -23.27 54.68 -0.27
CA PRO A 124 -22.83 53.28 -0.40
C PRO A 124 -21.86 52.81 0.71
N THR A 125 -21.44 53.71 1.59
CA THR A 125 -20.23 53.52 2.42
C THR A 125 -20.34 52.44 3.48
N PHE A 126 -21.54 52.18 4.03
CA PHE A 126 -21.68 51.23 5.13
C PHE A 126 -21.55 49.77 4.66
N LEU A 127 -22.14 49.42 3.51
CA LEU A 127 -22.08 48.07 2.93
C LEU A 127 -20.66 47.70 2.48
N GLU A 128 -19.97 48.61 1.80
CA GLU A 128 -18.58 48.40 1.39
C GLU A 128 -17.65 48.21 2.59
N SER A 129 -17.87 48.97 3.67
CA SER A 129 -17.08 48.83 4.89
C SER A 129 -17.27 47.46 5.56
N ASN A 130 -18.48 46.89 5.52
CA ASN A 130 -18.75 45.58 6.08
C ASN A 130 -18.16 44.47 5.20
N ILE A 131 -18.29 44.58 3.87
CA ILE A 131 -17.68 43.62 2.94
C ILE A 131 -16.15 43.59 3.10
N SER A 132 -15.52 44.76 3.25
CA SER A 132 -14.07 44.87 3.48
C SER A 132 -13.66 44.22 4.80
N LYS A 133 -14.42 44.48 5.89
CA LYS A 133 -14.18 43.84 7.20
C LYS A 133 -14.33 42.32 7.13
N ASP A 134 -15.40 41.82 6.54
CA ASP A 134 -15.66 40.38 6.41
C ASP A 134 -14.59 39.71 5.55
N SER A 135 -14.17 40.34 4.46
CA SER A 135 -13.07 39.86 3.62
C SER A 135 -11.75 39.79 4.37
N GLN A 136 -11.44 40.79 5.22
CA GLN A 136 -10.26 40.80 6.07
C GLN A 136 -10.32 39.70 7.14
N GLN A 137 -11.48 39.48 7.74
CA GLN A 137 -11.68 38.39 8.72
C GLN A 137 -11.52 37.01 8.08
N LEU A 138 -12.09 36.79 6.89
CA LEU A 138 -11.91 35.56 6.13
C LEU A 138 -10.44 35.31 5.77
N ALA A 139 -9.70 36.36 5.38
CA ALA A 139 -8.27 36.26 5.12
C ALA A 139 -7.50 35.86 6.38
N ALA A 140 -7.77 36.50 7.52
CA ALA A 140 -7.12 36.18 8.79
C ALA A 140 -7.41 34.75 9.29
N LEU A 141 -8.64 34.25 9.10
CA LEU A 141 -9.01 32.87 9.39
C LEU A 141 -8.30 31.88 8.46
N SER A 142 -8.22 32.19 7.16
CA SER A 142 -7.50 31.37 6.18
C SER A 142 -6.01 31.26 6.52
N ASP A 143 -5.37 32.37 6.91
CA ASP A 143 -3.97 32.38 7.36
C ASP A 143 -3.77 31.54 8.62
N THR A 144 -4.73 31.59 9.55
CA THR A 144 -4.68 30.79 10.79
C THR A 144 -4.81 29.29 10.50
N ILE A 145 -5.74 28.89 9.62
CA ILE A 145 -5.86 27.50 9.16
C ILE A 145 -4.59 27.05 8.43
N THR A 146 -4.03 27.90 7.58
CA THR A 146 -2.79 27.61 6.85
C THR A 146 -1.63 27.35 7.83
N ARG A 147 -1.43 28.21 8.83
CA ARG A 147 -0.41 27.98 9.88
C ARG A 147 -0.64 26.68 10.65
N ALA A 148 -1.89 26.37 11.01
CA ALA A 148 -2.22 25.12 11.69
C ALA A 148 -1.89 23.88 10.83
N ARG A 149 -2.19 23.94 9.52
CA ARG A 149 -1.82 22.88 8.56
C ARG A 149 -0.31 22.69 8.47
N VAL A 150 0.44 23.78 8.37
CA VAL A 150 1.92 23.71 8.31
C VAL A 150 2.47 23.01 9.54
N GLY A 151 1.99 23.36 10.75
CA GLY A 151 2.40 22.68 11.99
C GLY A 151 2.07 21.19 11.98
N LEU A 152 0.84 20.80 11.62
CA LEU A 152 0.44 19.39 11.54
C LEU A 152 1.28 18.59 10.52
N ILE A 153 1.67 19.22 9.41
CA ILE A 153 2.47 18.58 8.38
C ILE A 153 3.93 18.42 8.80
N GLN A 154 4.47 19.37 9.58
CA GLN A 154 5.81 19.23 10.16
C GLN A 154 5.87 18.02 11.12
N GLU A 155 4.90 17.90 12.02
CA GLU A 155 4.77 16.73 12.90
C GLU A 155 4.60 15.44 12.08
N LEU A 156 3.83 15.48 10.99
CA LEU A 156 3.64 14.32 10.12
C LEU A 156 4.96 13.87 9.45
N VAL A 157 5.77 14.82 8.98
CA VAL A 157 7.08 14.54 8.38
C VAL A 157 8.04 13.91 9.39
N GLU A 158 8.02 14.40 10.63
CA GLU A 158 8.82 13.86 11.74
C GLU A 158 8.37 12.45 12.12
N VAL A 159 7.06 12.22 12.32
CA VAL A 159 6.51 10.92 12.71
C VAL A 159 6.78 9.84 11.66
N PHE A 160 6.71 10.19 10.38
CA PHE A 160 6.98 9.26 9.28
C PHE A 160 8.48 9.19 8.92
N ASP A 161 9.34 9.98 9.56
CA ASP A 161 10.79 10.04 9.29
C ASP A 161 11.09 10.14 7.78
N VAL A 162 10.47 11.12 7.12
CA VAL A 162 10.70 11.38 5.69
C VAL A 162 11.98 12.18 5.54
N VAL A 163 13.07 11.50 5.17
CA VAL A 163 14.41 12.09 5.14
C VAL A 163 15.22 11.67 3.92
N GLN A 164 16.16 12.52 3.51
CA GLN A 164 17.16 12.17 2.50
C GLN A 164 18.29 11.35 3.13
N VAL A 165 18.49 10.13 2.67
CA VAL A 165 19.56 9.22 3.09
C VAL A 165 20.87 9.69 2.46
N GLY A 166 21.71 10.33 3.28
CA GLY A 166 22.97 10.92 2.81
C GLY A 166 23.76 11.64 3.90
N GLY A 167 24.02 10.95 5.02
CA GLY A 167 24.84 11.47 6.12
C GLY A 167 25.10 10.50 7.29
N ARG A 168 24.24 9.49 7.51
CA ARG A 168 24.51 8.40 8.48
C ARG A 168 24.90 7.10 7.77
N PRO A 169 25.87 6.34 8.30
CA PRO A 169 26.17 4.99 7.83
C PRO A 169 24.93 4.10 7.96
N ALA A 170 24.53 3.45 6.88
CA ALA A 170 23.32 2.64 6.81
C ALA A 170 23.34 1.49 7.83
N VAL A 171 22.28 1.38 8.63
CA VAL A 171 21.99 0.21 9.46
C VAL A 171 21.68 -0.95 8.50
N GLY A 172 22.62 -1.89 8.35
CA GLY A 172 22.44 -3.06 7.47
C GLY A 172 23.41 -3.18 6.29
N GLY A 173 24.40 -2.30 6.15
CA GLY A 173 25.54 -2.51 5.25
C GLY A 173 25.30 -2.26 3.74
N MET A 174 24.08 -1.94 3.32
CA MET A 174 23.85 -1.38 1.97
C MET A 174 24.14 0.11 2.00
N LYS A 175 25.23 0.56 1.36
CA LYS A 175 25.51 1.98 1.18
C LYS A 175 24.38 2.58 0.33
N GLY A 176 23.44 3.28 0.95
CA GLY A 176 22.46 4.09 0.22
C GLY A 176 23.20 5.06 -0.70
N ALA A 177 22.73 5.19 -1.95
CA ALA A 177 23.30 6.16 -2.85
C ALA A 177 22.97 7.56 -2.31
N LYS A 178 23.97 8.43 -2.20
CA LYS A 178 23.77 9.84 -1.79
C LYS A 178 22.63 10.44 -2.60
N GLY A 179 21.54 10.81 -1.93
CA GLY A 179 20.37 11.43 -2.55
C GLY A 179 19.10 10.59 -2.58
N GLU A 180 19.14 9.34 -2.13
CA GLU A 180 17.93 8.52 -1.95
C GLU A 180 17.07 9.07 -0.81
N TRP A 181 15.75 8.98 -0.94
CA TRP A 181 14.80 9.40 0.10
C TRP A 181 14.20 8.17 0.77
N SER A 182 14.02 8.23 2.09
CA SER A 182 13.40 7.18 2.89
C SER A 182 12.20 7.69 3.67
N ILE A 183 11.29 6.77 4.02
CA ILE A 183 10.15 6.97 4.91
C ILE A 183 10.18 5.85 5.96
N GLY A 184 10.30 6.20 7.24
CA GLY A 184 10.46 5.22 8.33
C GLY A 184 11.69 4.32 8.12
N GLY A 185 12.78 4.86 7.57
CA GLY A 185 13.98 4.10 7.20
C GLY A 185 13.83 3.18 5.97
N LEU A 186 12.69 3.20 5.27
CA LEU A 186 12.44 2.42 4.06
C LEU A 186 12.54 3.30 2.81
N ILE A 187 13.29 2.86 1.81
CA ILE A 187 13.41 3.52 0.51
C ILE A 187 12.24 3.06 -0.35
N LEU A 188 11.51 4.01 -0.93
CA LEU A 188 10.51 3.69 -1.95
C LEU A 188 11.20 3.60 -3.32
N PRO A 189 11.27 2.43 -3.95
CA PRO A 189 11.97 2.29 -5.22
C PRO A 189 11.27 3.05 -6.34
N VAL A 190 12.08 3.67 -7.20
CA VAL A 190 11.63 4.20 -8.49
C VAL A 190 11.10 3.04 -9.35
N PRO A 191 10.07 3.23 -10.21
CA PRO A 191 9.46 2.16 -11.01
C PRO A 191 10.43 1.20 -11.71
N GLY A 192 11.54 1.71 -12.26
CA GLY A 192 12.55 0.89 -12.95
C GLY A 192 13.38 -0.03 -12.03
N ASP A 193 13.39 0.24 -10.72
CA ASP A 193 14.20 -0.48 -9.74
C ASP A 193 13.37 -1.35 -8.77
N VAL A 194 12.04 -1.39 -8.92
CA VAL A 194 11.13 -2.22 -8.09
C VAL A 194 11.61 -3.67 -8.00
N ARG A 195 12.11 -4.25 -9.10
CA ARG A 195 12.59 -5.65 -9.14
C ARG A 195 13.84 -5.93 -8.30
N ARG A 196 14.53 -4.91 -7.81
CA ARG A 196 15.76 -5.07 -7.02
C ARG A 196 15.50 -5.26 -5.53
N TYR A 197 14.29 -4.95 -5.07
CA TYR A 197 13.94 -4.99 -3.67
C TYR A 197 13.04 -6.21 -3.37
N PRO A 198 13.13 -6.81 -2.18
CA PRO A 198 12.18 -7.84 -1.76
C PRO A 198 10.74 -7.30 -1.73
N SER A 199 9.76 -8.10 -2.13
CA SER A 199 8.35 -7.69 -2.17
C SER A 199 7.84 -7.17 -0.83
N GLN A 200 8.23 -7.80 0.29
CA GLN A 200 7.88 -7.36 1.64
C GLN A 200 8.40 -5.95 1.95
N TYR A 201 9.62 -5.63 1.51
CA TYR A 201 10.23 -4.31 1.68
C TYR A 201 9.45 -3.25 0.91
N ILE A 202 9.12 -3.53 -0.35
CA ILE A 202 8.33 -2.63 -1.21
C ILE A 202 6.93 -2.42 -0.61
N ASN A 203 6.27 -3.48 -0.18
CA ASN A 203 4.93 -3.41 0.41
C ASN A 203 4.92 -2.57 1.70
N ALA A 204 5.97 -2.66 2.52
CA ALA A 204 6.12 -1.83 3.71
C ALA A 204 6.33 -0.36 3.32
N ALA A 205 7.26 -0.05 2.42
CA ALA A 205 7.53 1.32 1.96
C ALA A 205 6.29 1.96 1.32
N VAL A 206 5.57 1.22 0.46
CA VAL A 206 4.33 1.65 -0.17
C VAL A 206 3.25 1.91 0.88
N THR A 207 3.06 1.01 1.85
CA THR A 207 2.09 1.19 2.94
C THR A 207 2.38 2.48 3.74
N HIS A 208 3.63 2.71 4.15
CA HIS A 208 4.01 3.96 4.84
C HIS A 208 3.73 5.19 3.97
N THR A 209 4.04 5.12 2.67
CA THR A 209 3.80 6.21 1.71
C THR A 209 2.30 6.50 1.56
N ILE A 210 1.46 5.47 1.47
CA ILE A 210 0.00 5.61 1.39
C ILE A 210 -0.54 6.31 2.63
N HIS A 211 -0.11 5.88 3.82
CA HIS A 211 -0.55 6.50 5.07
C HIS A 211 -0.13 7.97 5.15
N PHE A 212 1.10 8.28 4.76
CA PHE A 212 1.59 9.65 4.69
C PHE A 212 0.77 10.52 3.72
N ILE A 213 0.53 10.04 2.49
CA ILE A 213 -0.26 10.76 1.48
C ILE A 213 -1.70 10.98 1.94
N ASN A 214 -2.33 9.98 2.58
CA ASN A 214 -3.70 10.10 3.07
C ASN A 214 -3.80 11.15 4.19
N LEU A 215 -2.88 11.16 5.15
CA LEU A 215 -2.85 12.17 6.21
C LEU A 215 -2.51 13.56 5.66
N LEU A 216 -1.53 13.66 4.76
CA LEU A 216 -1.13 14.92 4.14
C LEU A 216 -2.28 15.53 3.33
N SER A 217 -2.93 14.75 2.47
CA SER A 217 -4.08 15.21 1.69
C SER A 217 -5.28 15.56 2.57
N PHE A 218 -5.52 14.81 3.65
CA PHE A 218 -6.54 15.12 4.64
C PHE A 218 -6.29 16.46 5.35
N TYR A 219 -5.09 16.68 5.90
CA TYR A 219 -4.74 17.94 6.56
C TYR A 219 -4.78 19.13 5.60
N LEU A 220 -4.31 18.95 4.37
CA LEU A 220 -4.39 19.97 3.33
C LEU A 220 -5.81 20.20 2.81
N GLY A 221 -6.76 19.28 3.06
CA GLY A 221 -8.10 19.34 2.48
C GLY A 221 -8.10 19.16 0.95
N VAL A 222 -7.17 18.36 0.42
CA VAL A 222 -7.02 18.09 -1.01
C VAL A 222 -7.64 16.74 -1.35
N LYS A 223 -8.57 16.71 -2.33
CA LYS A 223 -9.11 15.47 -2.87
C LYS A 223 -8.18 14.92 -3.93
N LEU A 224 -7.79 13.66 -3.81
CA LEU A 224 -6.89 13.01 -4.75
C LEU A 224 -7.66 12.43 -5.96
N PRO A 225 -7.05 12.41 -7.17
CA PRO A 225 -7.67 11.81 -8.35
C PRO A 225 -7.94 10.31 -8.18
N PHE A 226 -7.00 9.57 -7.61
CA PHE A 226 -7.15 8.15 -7.34
C PHE A 226 -7.41 7.89 -5.85
N GLU A 227 -8.49 7.18 -5.54
CA GLU A 227 -8.87 6.82 -4.18
C GLU A 227 -8.25 5.47 -3.78
N ILE A 228 -7.78 5.38 -2.54
CA ILE A 228 -7.20 4.16 -1.97
C ILE A 228 -8.18 3.55 -1.00
N GLN A 229 -8.50 2.27 -1.19
CA GLN A 229 -9.40 1.49 -0.35
C GLN A 229 -8.70 0.22 0.14
N TRP A 230 -8.96 -0.17 1.38
CA TRP A 230 -8.37 -1.37 1.99
C TRP A 230 -9.34 -2.54 1.87
N THR A 231 -8.85 -3.76 1.61
CA THR A 231 -9.71 -4.95 1.50
C THR A 231 -10.28 -5.42 2.84
N GLY A 232 -9.63 -5.08 3.96
CA GLY A 232 -10.22 -5.24 5.29
C GLY A 232 -11.12 -4.06 5.60
N ASN A 233 -12.22 -4.29 6.33
CA ASN A 233 -13.20 -3.26 6.71
C ASN A 233 -12.65 -2.12 7.62
N GLY A 234 -11.32 -1.95 7.72
CA GLY A 234 -10.65 -0.93 8.51
C GLY A 234 -9.48 -0.29 7.76
N LEU A 235 -9.19 0.97 8.09
CA LEU A 235 -8.04 1.70 7.54
C LEU A 235 -6.74 0.99 7.93
N GLY A 236 -5.93 0.61 6.95
CA GLY A 236 -4.66 -0.09 7.19
C GLY A 236 -4.77 -1.60 7.43
N VAL A 237 -5.98 -2.17 7.34
CA VAL A 237 -6.17 -3.62 7.46
C VAL A 237 -6.40 -4.23 6.08
N GLY A 238 -5.55 -5.17 5.68
CA GLY A 238 -5.64 -5.86 4.38
C GLY A 238 -4.78 -5.24 3.29
N ALA A 239 -5.14 -5.51 2.04
CA ALA A 239 -4.41 -5.05 0.86
C ALA A 239 -4.94 -3.68 0.40
N PRO A 240 -4.08 -2.67 0.21
CA PRO A 240 -4.48 -1.41 -0.39
C PRO A 240 -4.76 -1.58 -1.88
N MET A 241 -5.92 -1.11 -2.31
CA MET A 241 -6.40 -1.11 -3.68
C MET A 241 -6.61 0.34 -4.12
N ILE A 242 -6.11 0.73 -5.29
CA ILE A 242 -6.22 2.10 -5.81
C ILE A 242 -6.99 2.12 -7.13
N GLY A 243 -7.85 3.11 -7.32
CA GLY A 243 -8.62 3.31 -8.55
C GLY A 243 -9.14 4.74 -8.67
N ALA A 244 -9.58 5.15 -9.86
CA ALA A 244 -10.04 6.51 -10.08
C ALA A 244 -11.26 6.84 -9.19
N SER A 245 -11.21 8.00 -8.52
CA SER A 245 -12.36 8.57 -7.83
C SER A 245 -13.39 9.11 -8.83
N SER A 246 -14.61 9.37 -8.37
CA SER A 246 -15.61 10.06 -9.20
C SER A 246 -15.20 11.51 -9.42
N GLY A 247 -14.86 11.87 -10.64
CA GLY A 247 -14.43 13.22 -11.03
C GLY A 247 -14.89 13.62 -12.42
N ALA A 248 -14.49 14.82 -12.84
CA ALA A 248 -14.77 15.29 -14.19
C ALA A 248 -13.97 14.45 -15.21
N ASP A 249 -14.53 14.23 -16.40
CA ASP A 249 -13.93 13.42 -17.46
C ASP A 249 -12.72 14.06 -18.17
N SER A 250 -12.18 15.16 -17.63
CA SER A 250 -11.01 15.83 -18.17
C SER A 250 -9.73 15.09 -17.81
N GLY A 251 -8.91 14.75 -18.81
CA GLY A 251 -7.55 14.20 -18.60
C GLY A 251 -7.45 12.66 -18.58
N GLY A 252 -8.49 11.93 -18.99
CA GLY A 252 -8.41 10.48 -19.27
C GLY A 252 -8.19 9.54 -18.07
N TRP A 253 -7.77 10.05 -16.92
CA TRP A 253 -7.58 9.32 -15.67
C TRP A 253 -8.88 8.73 -15.12
N SER A 254 -10.03 9.41 -15.32
CA SER A 254 -11.34 8.97 -14.81
C SER A 254 -11.79 7.62 -15.39
N LYS A 255 -11.23 7.23 -16.55
CA LYS A 255 -11.48 5.93 -17.20
C LYS A 255 -10.87 4.75 -16.44
N TRP A 256 -9.95 5.01 -15.50
CA TRP A 256 -9.22 4.00 -14.74
C TRP A 256 -9.89 3.70 -13.40
N SER A 257 -11.20 3.45 -13.44
CA SER A 257 -12.03 3.15 -12.26
C SER A 257 -11.85 1.71 -11.73
N LYS A 258 -11.27 0.82 -12.54
CA LYS A 258 -10.88 -0.52 -12.10
C LYS A 258 -9.83 -0.38 -11.00
N LYS A 259 -10.07 -1.06 -9.87
CA LYS A 259 -9.14 -1.06 -8.74
C LYS A 259 -7.97 -2.00 -8.98
N HIS A 260 -6.77 -1.55 -8.65
CA HIS A 260 -5.54 -2.30 -8.77
C HIS A 260 -4.84 -2.42 -7.40
N PRO A 261 -4.27 -3.58 -7.05
CA PRO A 261 -3.57 -3.78 -5.78
C PRO A 261 -2.24 -3.03 -5.75
N LEU A 262 -1.96 -2.37 -4.63
CA LEU A 262 -0.68 -1.72 -4.30
C LEU A 262 0.25 -2.66 -3.51
N GLN A 263 0.02 -3.98 -3.58
CA GLN A 263 0.85 -5.00 -2.93
C GLN A 263 1.38 -6.00 -3.96
N LEU A 264 2.64 -6.38 -3.79
CA LEU A 264 3.28 -7.48 -4.47
C LEU A 264 3.06 -8.77 -3.66
N SER A 265 2.57 -9.83 -4.30
CA SER A 265 2.41 -11.15 -3.67
C SER A 265 3.76 -11.67 -3.16
N SER A 266 3.79 -12.17 -1.93
CA SER A 266 5.03 -12.67 -1.29
C SER A 266 5.43 -14.08 -1.74
N ASP A 267 4.71 -14.68 -2.69
CA ASP A 267 4.81 -16.11 -3.05
C ASP A 267 6.05 -16.51 -3.89
N GLN A 268 7.16 -15.78 -3.76
CA GLN A 268 8.45 -16.20 -4.31
C GLN A 268 9.50 -16.39 -3.22
N SER A 269 9.20 -17.23 -2.24
CA SER A 269 10.24 -17.92 -1.47
C SER A 269 10.40 -19.36 -1.98
N GLY A 270 11.16 -19.50 -3.08
CA GLY A 270 11.99 -20.67 -3.41
C GLY A 270 11.32 -21.83 -4.16
N PRO A 271 11.84 -22.25 -5.33
CA PRO A 271 11.72 -23.66 -5.71
C PRO A 271 12.48 -24.49 -4.67
N ALA A 272 11.78 -25.43 -4.03
CA ALA A 272 12.43 -26.53 -3.33
C ALA A 272 13.41 -27.18 -4.32
N THR A 273 14.70 -26.89 -4.16
CA THR A 273 15.75 -27.50 -4.97
C THR A 273 15.91 -28.92 -4.45
N SER A 274 15.08 -29.85 -4.94
CA SER A 274 15.36 -31.27 -4.85
C SER A 274 16.51 -31.58 -5.82
N SER A 275 17.73 -31.25 -5.42
CA SER A 275 18.91 -31.78 -6.10
C SER A 275 19.00 -33.28 -5.85
N PRO A 276 19.11 -34.12 -6.90
CA PRO A 276 19.42 -35.52 -6.76
C PRO A 276 20.88 -35.65 -6.30
N ILE A 277 21.10 -36.43 -5.24
CA ILE A 277 22.42 -36.81 -4.75
C ILE A 277 23.15 -37.60 -5.85
N PRO A 278 24.33 -37.18 -6.34
CA PRO A 278 25.23 -38.07 -7.04
C PRO A 278 26.14 -38.76 -6.02
N THR A 279 26.03 -40.09 -5.99
CA THR A 279 26.88 -40.99 -5.22
C THR A 279 28.34 -40.92 -5.71
N ASN A 280 29.28 -41.03 -4.77
CA ASN A 280 30.72 -41.35 -4.87
C ASN A 280 31.70 -40.17 -4.78
N ALA A 281 32.30 -40.01 -3.61
CA ALA A 281 33.75 -40.04 -3.45
C ALA A 281 34.13 -40.32 -1.99
N ILE A 282 35.21 -41.08 -1.86
CA ILE A 282 35.77 -41.69 -0.65
C ILE A 282 36.71 -40.71 0.06
N SER A 283 36.59 -40.59 1.38
CA SER A 283 37.70 -40.30 2.33
C SER A 283 37.22 -40.58 3.75
N THR A 284 37.61 -41.71 4.36
CA THR A 284 38.79 -41.91 5.22
C THR A 284 38.84 -41.00 6.45
N GLY A 285 38.44 -41.58 7.59
CA GLY A 285 39.05 -41.43 8.92
C GLY A 285 39.00 -40.06 9.61
N GLN A 286 38.25 -39.98 10.71
CA GLN A 286 38.87 -39.90 12.04
C GLN A 286 37.82 -40.01 13.16
N ASP A 287 38.21 -40.80 14.15
CA ASP A 287 37.60 -40.97 15.46
C ASP A 287 37.43 -39.65 16.22
N LEU A 288 36.41 -39.58 17.08
CA LEU A 288 36.55 -39.44 18.55
C LEU A 288 35.16 -39.34 19.22
N ARG A 289 34.94 -40.24 20.19
CA ARG A 289 34.46 -40.01 21.58
C ARG A 289 33.58 -38.77 21.85
N SER A 290 32.59 -38.76 22.72
CA SER A 290 31.97 -39.71 23.67
C SER A 290 30.79 -38.94 24.28
N SER A 291 29.75 -39.67 24.69
CA SER A 291 28.81 -39.43 25.81
C SER A 291 28.53 -38.00 26.32
N VAL A 292 27.25 -37.65 26.52
CA VAL A 292 26.64 -37.45 27.85
C VAL A 292 25.11 -37.44 27.70
N SER A 293 24.47 -38.29 28.51
CA SER A 293 23.05 -38.29 28.89
C SER A 293 22.82 -37.30 30.04
N ILE A 294 21.71 -36.55 30.08
CA ILE A 294 20.97 -36.17 31.31
C ILE A 294 19.53 -35.79 30.90
N SER A 295 18.56 -36.48 31.51
CA SER A 295 17.25 -35.97 31.96
C SER A 295 17.23 -36.18 33.50
N PRO A 296 16.19 -35.85 34.30
CA PRO A 296 14.88 -35.23 34.03
C PRO A 296 14.42 -34.19 35.13
N GLU A 297 13.14 -33.77 35.05
CA GLU A 297 12.23 -33.34 36.16
C GLU A 297 12.54 -32.03 36.94
N SER A 298 11.62 -31.24 37.51
CA SER A 298 10.15 -31.02 37.47
C SER A 298 9.85 -29.79 38.41
N PRO A 299 8.65 -29.55 38.99
CA PRO A 299 7.86 -28.31 38.88
C PRO A 299 7.90 -27.39 40.13
N VAL A 300 7.31 -26.19 40.05
CA VAL A 300 6.85 -25.47 41.25
C VAL A 300 5.53 -24.75 41.00
N ASP A 301 4.54 -25.13 41.81
CA ASP A 301 3.24 -24.48 42.04
C ASP A 301 3.40 -23.11 42.73
N SER A 302 2.49 -22.18 42.44
CA SER A 302 2.12 -21.10 43.37
C SER A 302 0.71 -20.61 43.06
N SER A 303 -0.23 -21.08 43.87
CA SER A 303 -1.56 -20.52 44.03
C SER A 303 -1.51 -19.35 45.03
N ILE A 304 -2.37 -18.33 44.88
CA ILE A 304 -3.00 -17.56 45.98
C ILE A 304 -4.09 -16.59 45.43
N LEU A 305 -5.32 -16.90 45.86
CA LEU A 305 -6.45 -16.09 46.38
C LEU A 305 -7.08 -14.90 45.62
N HIS A 306 -8.36 -15.14 45.30
CA HIS A 306 -9.57 -14.38 45.68
C HIS A 306 -9.60 -12.84 45.54
N SER A 307 -10.50 -12.37 44.67
CA SER A 307 -11.47 -11.32 45.01
C SER A 307 -12.75 -11.42 44.20
N LYS A 308 -13.85 -11.07 44.86
CA LYS A 308 -15.26 -11.37 44.55
C LYS A 308 -15.93 -10.12 43.95
N MET A 309 -16.98 -10.35 43.17
CA MET A 309 -18.08 -9.45 42.79
C MET A 309 -17.92 -8.57 41.54
N MET A 310 -18.65 -8.91 40.47
CA MET A 310 -19.88 -8.22 40.02
C MET A 310 -20.38 -8.93 38.75
N SER A 311 -21.54 -9.59 38.86
CA SER A 311 -22.19 -10.28 37.74
C SER A 311 -22.82 -9.27 36.79
N ALA A 312 -22.32 -9.21 35.55
CA ALA A 312 -23.04 -8.64 34.42
C ALA A 312 -23.27 -9.76 33.38
N SER A 313 -24.53 -10.07 33.16
CA SER A 313 -24.99 -11.06 32.18
C SER A 313 -24.54 -10.62 30.78
N THR A 314 -23.58 -11.34 30.20
CA THR A 314 -23.13 -11.11 28.83
C THR A 314 -23.48 -12.36 28.03
N THR A 315 -24.42 -12.22 27.11
CA THR A 315 -24.75 -13.25 26.12
C THR A 315 -23.54 -13.48 25.21
N PRO A 316 -23.17 -14.73 24.90
CA PRO A 316 -22.07 -15.00 23.99
C PRO A 316 -22.49 -14.62 22.57
N VAL A 317 -21.96 -13.50 22.08
CA VAL A 317 -21.96 -13.20 20.64
C VAL A 317 -20.98 -14.17 20.01
N MET A 318 -21.50 -15.10 19.19
CA MET A 318 -20.67 -15.91 18.31
C MET A 318 -19.94 -14.97 17.36
N VAL A 319 -18.62 -14.87 17.52
CA VAL A 319 -17.75 -14.24 16.54
C VAL A 319 -17.73 -15.14 15.32
N GLU A 320 -18.60 -14.83 14.36
CA GLU A 320 -18.52 -15.38 13.00
C GLU A 320 -17.12 -15.04 12.44
N HIS A 321 -16.36 -16.09 12.10
CA HIS A 321 -15.16 -15.94 11.30
C HIS A 321 -15.55 -15.29 9.96
N PRO A 322 -14.89 -14.21 9.52
CA PRO A 322 -15.16 -13.66 8.21
C PRO A 322 -14.76 -14.70 7.18
N THR A 323 -15.75 -15.16 6.42
CA THR A 323 -15.57 -15.97 5.22
C THR A 323 -14.59 -15.26 4.31
N THR A 324 -13.38 -15.80 4.20
CA THR A 324 -12.32 -15.37 3.29
C THR A 324 -12.91 -15.30 1.88
N LEU A 325 -13.22 -14.09 1.42
CA LEU A 325 -13.54 -13.85 0.01
C LEU A 325 -12.37 -14.37 -0.80
N MET A 326 -12.66 -15.30 -1.72
CA MET A 326 -11.66 -15.92 -2.58
C MET A 326 -10.80 -14.84 -3.22
N GLU A 327 -9.53 -14.77 -2.85
CA GLU A 327 -8.56 -14.01 -3.62
C GLU A 327 -8.53 -14.61 -5.03
N PRO A 328 -8.84 -13.84 -6.09
CA PRO A 328 -8.70 -14.33 -7.44
C PRO A 328 -7.22 -14.69 -7.68
N ASN A 329 -6.96 -15.97 -7.95
CA ASN A 329 -5.65 -16.46 -8.40
C ASN A 329 -5.29 -15.79 -9.73
N TYR A 330 -4.62 -14.64 -9.69
CA TYR A 330 -4.02 -14.01 -10.85
C TYR A 330 -2.72 -14.73 -11.20
N SER A 331 -2.52 -15.05 -12.48
CA SER A 331 -1.22 -15.50 -12.98
C SER A 331 -0.17 -14.42 -12.73
N GLY A 332 1.06 -14.81 -12.35
CA GLY A 332 2.09 -13.91 -11.83
C GLY A 332 2.45 -12.70 -12.71
N ASP A 333 2.31 -12.82 -14.04
CA ASP A 333 2.55 -11.68 -14.95
C ASP A 333 1.44 -10.61 -14.86
N LEU A 334 0.17 -11.03 -14.77
CA LEU A 334 -0.96 -10.10 -14.62
C LEU A 334 -0.92 -9.35 -13.28
N ALA A 335 -0.40 -10.00 -12.23
CA ALA A 335 -0.24 -9.38 -10.92
C ALA A 335 0.79 -8.23 -10.98
N ASN A 336 1.91 -8.42 -11.68
CA ASN A 336 2.95 -7.40 -11.84
C ASN A 336 2.48 -6.20 -12.66
N ASP A 337 1.73 -6.42 -13.74
CA ASP A 337 1.15 -5.33 -14.55
C ASP A 337 0.12 -4.53 -13.74
N SER A 338 -0.68 -5.23 -12.93
CA SER A 338 -1.65 -4.60 -12.04
C SER A 338 -0.97 -3.75 -10.98
N PHE A 339 0.09 -4.24 -10.34
CA PHE A 339 0.88 -3.46 -9.38
C PHE A 339 1.54 -2.25 -10.03
N THR A 340 2.14 -2.39 -11.22
CA THR A 340 2.79 -1.27 -11.91
C THR A 340 1.79 -0.17 -12.24
N THR A 341 0.59 -0.55 -12.67
CA THR A 341 -0.52 0.39 -12.90
C THR A 341 -0.95 1.09 -11.61
N ALA A 342 -1.12 0.33 -10.53
CA ALA A 342 -1.45 0.87 -9.21
C ALA A 342 -0.38 1.85 -8.71
N PHE A 343 0.89 1.50 -8.89
CA PHE A 343 2.01 2.33 -8.48
C PHE A 343 2.05 3.64 -9.29
N ALA A 344 1.80 3.60 -10.60
CA ALA A 344 1.65 4.79 -11.42
C ALA A 344 0.50 5.70 -10.94
N MET A 345 -0.64 5.14 -10.50
CA MET A 345 -1.75 5.92 -9.91
C MET A 345 -1.30 6.62 -8.61
N LEU A 346 -0.52 5.95 -7.77
CA LEU A 346 0.04 6.54 -6.56
C LEU A 346 0.99 7.71 -6.89
N LEU A 347 1.88 7.52 -7.86
CA LEU A 347 2.78 8.58 -8.33
C LEU A 347 2.01 9.78 -8.91
N TYR A 348 0.91 9.52 -9.65
CA TYR A 348 0.04 10.57 -10.18
C TYR A 348 -0.61 11.39 -9.05
N ASN A 349 -1.07 10.72 -7.98
CA ASN A 349 -1.61 11.39 -6.80
C ASN A 349 -0.56 12.31 -6.15
N VAL A 350 0.71 11.86 -6.05
CA VAL A 350 1.81 12.68 -5.51
C VAL A 350 2.04 13.92 -6.39
N CYS A 351 2.11 13.74 -7.71
CA CYS A 351 2.31 14.85 -8.65
C CYS A 351 1.14 15.85 -8.61
N TYR A 352 -0.10 15.35 -8.52
CA TYR A 352 -1.28 16.20 -8.38
C TYR A 352 -1.26 16.96 -7.05
N LEU A 353 -0.92 16.30 -5.95
CA LEU A 353 -0.81 16.95 -4.64
C LEU A 353 0.21 18.08 -4.67
N ALA A 354 1.38 17.85 -5.26
CA ALA A 354 2.40 18.88 -5.46
C ALA A 354 1.89 20.06 -6.28
N TYR A 355 1.23 19.80 -7.40
CA TYR A 355 0.62 20.84 -8.23
C TYR A 355 -0.38 21.70 -7.45
N THR A 356 -1.21 21.10 -6.58
CA THR A 356 -2.15 21.88 -5.76
C THR A 356 -1.46 22.80 -4.75
N GLN A 357 -0.22 22.50 -4.37
CA GLN A 357 0.60 23.27 -3.44
C GLN A 357 1.69 24.10 -4.16
N SER A 358 1.45 24.44 -5.43
CA SER A 358 2.34 25.26 -6.27
C SER A 358 3.73 24.67 -6.52
N VAL A 359 3.89 23.35 -6.40
CA VAL A 359 5.13 22.64 -6.72
C VAL A 359 4.97 21.98 -8.08
N ASP A 360 5.79 22.40 -9.05
CA ASP A 360 5.78 21.83 -10.40
C ASP A 360 6.73 20.62 -10.48
N ILE A 361 6.21 19.49 -10.95
CA ILE A 361 6.96 18.23 -11.06
C ILE A 361 6.93 17.78 -12.53
N PRO A 362 8.08 17.79 -13.23
CA PRO A 362 8.14 17.29 -14.58
C PRO A 362 7.95 15.78 -14.62
N LEU A 363 7.45 15.26 -15.75
CA LEU A 363 7.23 13.82 -15.98
C LEU A 363 8.48 12.97 -15.68
N SER A 364 9.68 13.50 -15.93
CA SER A 364 10.96 12.81 -15.66
C SER A 364 11.26 12.59 -14.18
N GLN A 365 10.68 13.40 -13.28
CA GLN A 365 10.86 13.33 -11.83
C GLN A 365 9.64 12.74 -11.12
N ALA A 366 8.58 12.40 -11.86
CA ALA A 366 7.35 11.84 -11.29
C ALA A 366 7.56 10.51 -10.54
N GLY A 367 8.64 9.79 -10.83
CA GLY A 367 9.02 8.56 -10.14
C GLY A 367 9.60 8.76 -8.73
N ASP A 368 10.10 9.96 -8.40
CA ASP A 368 10.81 10.25 -7.15
C ASP A 368 9.84 10.69 -6.03
N ALA A 369 8.84 9.84 -5.74
CA ALA A 369 7.68 10.21 -4.91
C ALA A 369 8.02 10.80 -3.54
N LEU A 370 9.00 10.25 -2.81
CA LEU A 370 9.35 10.76 -1.47
C LEU A 370 10.05 12.12 -1.54
N SER A 371 10.91 12.34 -2.55
CA SER A 371 11.51 13.66 -2.81
C SER A 371 10.45 14.69 -3.15
N ASN A 372 9.48 14.30 -3.97
CA ASN A 372 8.37 15.15 -4.39
C ASN A 372 7.48 15.50 -3.19
N LEU A 373 7.15 14.53 -2.34
CA LEU A 373 6.37 14.75 -1.12
C LEU A 373 7.09 15.67 -0.13
N TRP A 374 8.41 15.52 0.02
CA TRP A 374 9.21 16.46 0.81
C TRP A 374 9.13 17.88 0.23
N ALA A 375 9.29 18.05 -1.08
CA ALA A 375 9.15 19.35 -1.73
C ALA A 375 7.78 19.99 -1.50
N VAL A 376 6.69 19.19 -1.49
CA VAL A 376 5.36 19.66 -1.08
C VAL A 376 5.39 20.20 0.35
N CYS A 377 5.93 19.43 1.30
CA CYS A 377 5.97 19.81 2.72
C CYS A 377 6.84 21.05 2.99
N CYS A 378 7.76 21.38 2.09
CA CYS A 378 8.59 22.59 2.17
C CYS A 378 8.08 23.76 1.30
N SER A 379 6.93 23.63 0.64
CA SER A 379 6.37 24.70 -0.21
C SER A 379 6.00 25.95 0.60
N SER A 380 6.32 27.13 0.07
CA SER A 380 5.88 28.41 0.65
C SER A 380 4.37 28.63 0.59
N ASP A 381 3.69 27.89 -0.29
CA ASP A 381 2.23 27.94 -0.49
C ASP A 381 1.50 26.79 0.22
N LEU A 382 2.20 26.01 1.05
CA LEU A 382 1.64 24.85 1.72
C LEU A 382 0.38 25.21 2.52
N GLY A 383 -0.71 24.50 2.23
CA GLY A 383 -1.98 24.64 2.94
C GLY A 383 -2.83 25.85 2.53
N ARG A 384 -2.34 26.73 1.65
CA ARG A 384 -3.09 27.91 1.18
C ARG A 384 -4.27 27.53 0.28
N ARG A 385 -4.15 26.45 -0.49
CA ARG A 385 -5.18 25.99 -1.42
C ARG A 385 -5.75 24.66 -0.96
N SER A 386 -7.08 24.55 -0.92
CA SER A 386 -7.75 23.29 -0.62
C SER A 386 -9.10 23.20 -1.32
N HIS A 387 -9.70 22.01 -1.35
CA HIS A 387 -11.07 21.83 -1.85
C HIS A 387 -12.13 22.22 -0.81
N ALA A 388 -11.74 22.56 0.42
CA ALA A 388 -12.63 22.86 1.54
C ALA A 388 -12.55 24.31 2.04
N THR A 389 -11.50 25.07 1.66
CA THR A 389 -11.21 26.43 2.13
C THR A 389 -10.94 27.35 0.95
N THR A 390 -11.14 28.65 1.14
CA THR A 390 -10.86 29.67 0.12
C THR A 390 -9.37 30.06 0.11
N PRO A 391 -8.72 30.16 -1.08
CA PRO A 391 -9.28 29.92 -2.42
C PRO A 391 -9.58 28.44 -2.70
N ILE A 392 -10.79 28.18 -3.20
CA ILE A 392 -11.28 26.82 -3.48
C ILE A 392 -10.54 26.26 -4.68
N LEU A 393 -9.96 25.08 -4.52
CA LEU A 393 -9.41 24.31 -5.63
C LEU A 393 -10.53 23.88 -6.58
N PRO A 394 -10.28 23.90 -7.91
CA PRO A 394 -11.18 23.25 -8.86
C PRO A 394 -11.28 21.74 -8.54
N PRO A 395 -12.28 21.02 -9.08
CA PRO A 395 -12.31 19.57 -8.99
C PRO A 395 -10.97 18.93 -9.36
N PRO A 396 -10.65 17.73 -8.83
CA PRO A 396 -9.41 17.04 -9.12
C PRO A 396 -9.09 17.01 -10.61
N THR A 397 -7.82 17.22 -10.96
CA THR A 397 -7.28 17.30 -12.34
C THR A 397 -7.98 18.34 -13.25
N PRO A 398 -7.88 19.64 -12.93
CA PRO A 398 -8.29 20.66 -13.88
C PRO A 398 -7.47 20.53 -15.18
N GLN A 399 -7.97 21.09 -16.29
CA GLN A 399 -7.24 21.12 -17.57
C GLN A 399 -5.87 21.81 -17.47
N THR A 400 -5.63 22.58 -16.41
CA THR A 400 -4.36 23.23 -16.10
C THR A 400 -3.33 22.30 -15.45
N PHE A 401 -3.70 21.10 -15.00
CA PHE A 401 -2.74 20.12 -14.51
C PHE A 401 -2.02 19.48 -15.70
N PRO A 402 -0.69 19.67 -15.87
CA PRO A 402 0.00 19.36 -17.11
C PRO A 402 0.25 17.86 -17.33
N LEU A 403 0.13 17.04 -16.28
CA LEU A 403 0.49 15.63 -16.32
C LEU A 403 -0.68 14.76 -16.77
N ASP A 404 -0.48 14.04 -17.87
CA ASP A 404 -1.44 13.07 -18.40
C ASP A 404 -1.16 11.67 -17.85
N PHE A 405 -2.20 10.99 -17.33
CA PHE A 405 -2.02 9.70 -16.67
C PHE A 405 -1.50 8.59 -17.60
N PRO A 406 -2.02 8.40 -18.83
CA PRO A 406 -1.46 7.47 -19.80
C PRO A 406 0.03 7.69 -20.09
N GLN A 407 0.49 8.95 -20.16
CA GLN A 407 1.91 9.25 -20.37
C GLN A 407 2.76 8.82 -19.17
N LEU A 408 2.28 9.08 -17.94
CA LEU A 408 2.95 8.60 -16.73
C LEU A 408 2.98 7.07 -16.66
N LEU A 409 1.86 6.41 -16.97
CA LEU A 409 1.79 4.96 -17.01
C LEU A 409 2.76 4.37 -18.04
N GLN A 410 2.87 4.99 -19.22
CA GLN A 410 3.85 4.58 -20.22
C GLN A 410 5.29 4.79 -19.74
N ALA A 411 5.59 5.92 -19.08
CA ALA A 411 6.92 6.21 -18.55
C ALA A 411 7.32 5.26 -17.40
N THR A 412 6.37 4.84 -16.56
CA THR A 412 6.58 3.92 -15.43
C THR A 412 6.72 2.46 -15.88
N THR A 413 6.03 2.05 -16.95
CA THR A 413 6.11 0.70 -17.54
C THR A 413 7.28 0.52 -18.49
N ALA A 414 7.78 1.61 -19.09
CA ALA A 414 8.97 1.59 -19.91
C ALA A 414 10.18 1.18 -19.06
N SER A 415 10.50 -0.11 -19.05
CA SER A 415 11.75 -0.61 -18.49
C SER A 415 12.87 0.22 -19.11
N PRO A 416 13.64 0.99 -18.33
CA PRO A 416 14.77 1.72 -18.88
C PRO A 416 15.73 0.65 -19.36
N THR A 417 15.66 0.36 -20.65
CA THR A 417 16.64 -0.48 -21.32
C THR A 417 17.89 0.38 -21.27
N ARG A 418 18.65 0.27 -20.18
CA ARG A 418 19.93 0.94 -20.03
C ARG A 418 20.67 0.61 -21.30
N LEU A 419 20.79 1.60 -22.19
CA LEU A 419 21.68 1.53 -23.31
C LEU A 419 23.01 1.15 -22.66
N ARG A 420 23.41 -0.12 -22.82
CA ARG A 420 24.71 -0.58 -22.35
C ARG A 420 25.67 0.45 -22.91
N PRO A 421 26.48 1.12 -22.07
CA PRO A 421 27.40 2.10 -22.58
C PRO A 421 28.21 1.38 -23.66
N ILE A 422 27.94 1.76 -24.91
CA ILE A 422 28.70 1.27 -26.05
C ILE A 422 30.11 1.68 -25.68
N LYS A 423 30.95 0.68 -25.39
CA LYS A 423 32.37 0.89 -25.10
C LYS A 423 32.91 1.59 -26.33
N SER A 424 32.92 2.92 -26.31
CA SER A 424 33.63 3.71 -27.30
C SER A 424 35.09 3.32 -27.08
N SER A 425 35.57 2.49 -28.00
CA SER A 425 36.96 2.11 -28.10
C SER A 425 37.76 3.40 -28.10
N LYS A 426 38.39 3.70 -26.95
CA LYS A 426 39.30 4.84 -26.78
C LYS A 426 40.49 4.59 -27.69
N ARG A 427 40.44 5.11 -28.92
CA ARG A 427 41.65 5.46 -29.66
C ARG A 427 42.40 6.50 -28.83
N HIS A 428 43.62 6.15 -28.46
CA HIS A 428 44.59 7.02 -27.78
C HIS A 428 44.75 8.36 -28.51
N GLY A 429 44.17 9.41 -27.94
CA GLY A 429 44.48 10.80 -28.25
C GLY A 429 45.18 11.42 -27.04
N LYS A 430 46.51 11.42 -27.07
CA LYS A 430 47.41 12.06 -26.11
C LYS A 430 47.13 13.58 -26.11
N ARG A 431 46.51 14.11 -25.05
CA ARG A 431 46.43 15.57 -24.84
C ARG A 431 46.78 15.96 -23.41
N ARG A 432 47.62 16.99 -23.38
CA ARG A 432 48.36 17.61 -22.28
C ARG A 432 47.46 18.01 -21.11
N GLY A 433 48.02 17.88 -19.91
CA GLY A 433 47.40 18.32 -18.67
C GLY A 433 47.22 19.83 -18.60
N SER A 434 46.06 20.22 -18.09
CA SER A 434 45.82 21.52 -17.48
C SER A 434 45.61 21.27 -15.98
N THR A 435 46.56 21.75 -15.19
CA THR A 435 46.51 21.84 -13.73
C THR A 435 45.28 22.65 -13.32
N ILE A 436 44.40 22.05 -12.54
CA ILE A 436 43.29 22.73 -11.87
C ILE A 436 43.86 23.30 -10.57
N VAL A 437 43.78 24.62 -10.42
CA VAL A 437 44.12 25.36 -9.20
C VAL A 437 42.96 25.18 -8.23
N GLU A 438 43.25 24.60 -7.06
CA GLU A 438 42.37 24.65 -5.89
C GLU A 438 42.44 26.05 -5.30
N GLU A 439 41.35 26.80 -5.38
CA GLU A 439 41.15 27.99 -4.54
C GLU A 439 40.42 27.53 -3.27
N GLU A 440 41.16 27.43 -2.17
CA GLU A 440 40.62 27.28 -0.81
C GLU A 440 40.00 28.63 -0.39
N GLU A 441 38.67 28.73 -0.50
CA GLU A 441 37.90 29.86 0.01
C GLU A 441 37.66 29.65 1.51
N GLY A 442 38.54 30.25 2.32
CA GLY A 442 38.47 30.28 3.77
C GLY A 442 37.27 31.09 4.26
N TRP A 443 36.38 30.43 5.00
CA TRP A 443 35.31 31.09 5.75
C TRP A 443 35.85 31.59 7.09
N ASP A 444 36.12 32.89 7.15
CA ASP A 444 36.54 33.59 8.36
C ASP A 444 35.35 33.75 9.31
N LEU A 445 35.43 33.14 10.49
CA LEU A 445 34.47 33.27 11.58
C LEU A 445 34.72 34.60 12.29
N MET A 446 33.90 35.61 11.99
CA MET A 446 33.79 36.80 12.83
C MET A 446 33.13 36.38 14.16
N ASN A 447 33.94 36.24 15.20
CA ASN A 447 33.49 36.20 16.58
C ASN A 447 33.07 37.62 17.00
N ASP A 448 31.83 37.75 17.43
CA ASP A 448 31.36 38.86 18.23
C ASP A 448 32.20 38.98 19.51
N VAL A 449 32.79 40.16 19.73
CA VAL A 449 33.27 40.58 21.06
C VAL A 449 32.67 41.94 21.38
N ALA A 450 32.00 41.94 22.53
CA ALA A 450 31.32 43.04 23.17
C ALA A 450 32.21 44.26 23.48
N ALA A 451 31.60 45.45 23.37
CA ALA A 451 31.71 46.54 24.33
C ALA A 451 30.55 47.54 24.11
#